data_AF-A0A369PWZ7-F1
#
_entry.id   AF-A0A369PWZ7-F1
#
_cell.length_a   1.000
_cell.length_b   1.000
_cell.length_c   1.000
_cell.angle_alpha   90.00
_cell.angle_beta   90.00
_cell.angle_gamma   90.00
#
_symmetry.space_group_name_H-M   'P 1'
#
loop_
_entity.id
_entity.type
_entity.pdbx_description
1 polymer ?
#
loop_
_entity_poly.entity_id
_entity_poly.type
_entity_poly.pdbx_seq_one_letter_code
_entity_poly.pdbx_strand_id
1 'polypeptide(L)'
;MIRKILGLIAGYFVFVITSLALFKASGNNPHADPTNIFVIFTAIYGILFSIVSGFVTQLIAKTKSLNINYILALIIAGFAAFSLFKSTGNHWTQILAIFIFAPVSILGGLFHIKKMN
;
A
#
# COMPACT_ATOMS: atom_id res chain seq x y z
N MET A 1 -8.23 13.14 -17.11
CA MET A 1 -7.01 12.32 -16.92
C MET A 1 -6.13 12.81 -15.78
N ILE A 2 -5.82 14.12 -15.67
CA ILE A 2 -4.91 14.64 -14.63
C ILE A 2 -5.27 14.25 -13.19
N ARG A 3 -6.55 14.31 -12.80
CA ARG A 3 -7.03 13.89 -11.47
C ARG A 3 -6.75 12.42 -11.16
N LYS A 4 -6.84 11.54 -12.17
CA LYS A 4 -6.54 10.11 -12.00
C LYS A 4 -5.06 9.89 -11.70
N ILE A 5 -4.20 10.60 -12.43
CA ILE A 5 -2.74 10.55 -12.22
C ILE A 5 -2.39 11.10 -10.84
N LEU A 6 -2.92 12.27 -10.47
CA LEU A 6 -2.70 12.85 -9.14
C LEU A 6 -3.19 11.93 -8.01
N GLY A 7 -4.35 11.28 -8.17
CA GLY A 7 -4.86 10.32 -7.20
C GLY A 7 -3.98 9.09 -7.06
N LEU A 8 -3.45 8.58 -8.16
CA LEU A 8 -2.51 7.44 -8.15
C LEU A 8 -1.22 7.80 -7.39
N ILE A 9 -0.63 8.95 -7.71
CA ILE A 9 0.59 9.45 -7.06
C ILE A 9 0.34 9.67 -5.55
N ALA A 10 -0.74 10.37 -5.20
CA ALA A 10 -1.07 10.67 -3.82
C ALA A 10 -1.33 9.40 -3.01
N GLY A 11 -2.11 8.45 -3.52
CA GLY A 11 -2.35 7.19 -2.82
C GLY A 11 -1.07 6.38 -2.65
N TYR A 12 -0.25 6.27 -3.69
CA TYR A 12 1.04 5.59 -3.58
C TYR A 12 1.94 6.24 -2.52
N PHE A 13 2.00 7.58 -2.46
CA PHE A 13 2.75 8.30 -1.44
C PHE A 13 2.21 8.08 -0.03
N VAL A 14 0.90 8.02 0.17
CA VAL A 14 0.31 7.66 1.47
C VAL A 14 0.86 6.31 1.94
N PHE A 15 0.88 5.30 1.06
CA PHE A 15 1.38 3.97 1.41
C PHE A 15 2.90 3.97 1.68
N VAL A 16 3.70 4.56 0.80
CA VAL A 16 5.16 4.54 0.93
C VAL A 16 5.65 5.37 2.11
N ILE A 17 5.14 6.59 2.30
CA ILE A 17 5.59 7.49 3.36
C ILE A 17 5.28 6.87 4.73
N THR A 18 4.10 6.29 4.91
CA THR A 18 3.69 5.69 6.19
C THR A 18 4.47 4.41 6.48
N SER A 19 4.74 3.59 5.46
CA SER A 19 5.64 2.44 5.58
C SER A 19 7.06 2.85 5.98
N LEU A 20 7.65 3.82 5.28
CA LEU A 20 8.98 4.34 5.62
C LEU A 20 9.01 4.96 7.03
N ALA A 21 7.96 5.68 7.42
CA ALA A 21 7.85 6.27 8.75
C ALA A 21 7.84 5.18 9.84
N LEU A 22 7.10 4.09 9.64
CA LEU A 22 7.07 2.95 10.57
C LEU A 22 8.47 2.36 10.79
N PHE A 23 9.19 2.03 9.72
CA PHE A 23 10.51 1.41 9.84
C PHE A 23 11.56 2.39 10.39
N LYS A 24 11.52 3.67 9.98
CA LYS A 24 12.44 4.69 10.52
C LYS A 24 12.18 4.98 11.99
N ALA A 25 10.93 5.13 12.40
CA ALA A 25 10.58 5.44 13.79
C ALA A 25 10.82 4.26 14.74
N SER A 26 10.63 3.02 14.26
CA SER A 26 10.88 1.83 15.07
C SER A 26 12.33 1.35 15.07
N GLY A 27 13.17 1.87 14.16
CA GLY A 27 14.56 1.41 13.99
C GLY A 27 14.69 -0.01 13.41
N ASN A 28 13.59 -0.65 13.01
CA ASN A 28 13.62 -2.01 12.46
C ASN A 28 14.04 -2.01 11.00
N ASN A 29 14.92 -2.94 10.63
CA ASN A 29 15.29 -3.16 9.23
C ASN A 29 14.22 -4.01 8.53
N PRO A 30 13.58 -3.52 7.44
CA PRO A 30 12.54 -4.26 6.72
C PRO A 30 13.03 -5.54 6.02
N HIS A 31 14.36 -5.76 5.98
CA HIS A 31 15.01 -6.94 5.41
C HIS A 31 15.71 -7.83 6.47
N ALA A 32 15.64 -7.47 7.75
CA ALA A 32 16.13 -8.32 8.82
C ALA A 32 15.02 -9.26 9.32
N ASP A 33 15.42 -10.28 10.08
CA ASP A 33 14.48 -11.17 10.75
C ASP A 33 13.69 -10.40 11.81
N PRO A 34 12.36 -10.31 11.65
CA PRO A 34 11.52 -9.59 12.61
C PRO A 34 11.14 -10.49 13.77
N THR A 35 10.71 -9.88 14.88
CA THR A 35 9.93 -10.62 15.89
C THR A 35 8.51 -10.82 15.38
N ASN A 36 7.86 -11.93 15.79
CA ASN A 36 6.48 -12.22 15.38
C ASN A 36 5.50 -11.10 15.75
N ILE A 37 5.71 -10.45 16.90
CA ILE A 37 4.88 -9.33 17.37
C ILE A 37 5.02 -8.14 16.41
N PHE A 38 6.25 -7.83 15.98
CA PHE A 38 6.47 -6.75 15.03
C PHE A 38 5.84 -7.05 13.66
N VAL A 39 5.90 -8.30 13.18
CA VAL A 39 5.21 -8.71 11.94
C VAL A 39 3.71 -8.45 12.02
N ILE A 40 3.07 -8.89 13.11
CA ILE A 40 1.62 -8.70 13.32
C ILE A 40 1.28 -7.22 13.36
N PHE A 41 2.05 -6.43 14.10
CA PHE A 41 1.86 -4.98 14.18
C PHE A 41 2.00 -4.30 12.82
N THR A 42 3.07 -4.62 12.07
CA THR A 42 3.30 -4.09 10.73
C THR A 42 2.22 -4.54 9.75
N ALA A 43 1.70 -5.75 9.86
CA ALA A 43 0.60 -6.23 9.03
C ALA A 43 -0.68 -5.41 9.26
N ILE A 44 -1.06 -5.18 10.52
CA ILE A 44 -2.24 -4.37 10.88
C ILE A 44 -2.03 -2.92 10.40
N TYR A 45 -0.88 -2.33 10.70
CA TYR A 45 -0.53 -0.97 10.29
C TYR A 45 -0.57 -0.82 8.76
N GLY A 46 0.06 -1.75 8.04
CA GLY A 46 0.11 -1.75 6.58
C GLY A 46 -1.25 -1.95 5.93
N ILE A 47 -2.11 -2.80 6.50
CA ILE A 47 -3.51 -2.96 6.07
C ILE A 47 -4.25 -1.61 6.18
N LEU A 48 -4.17 -0.95 7.34
CA LEU A 48 -4.86 0.31 7.56
C LEU A 48 -4.43 1.39 6.55
N PHE A 49 -3.12 1.60 6.40
CA PHE A 49 -2.62 2.61 5.47
C PHE A 49 -2.78 2.24 4.00
N SER A 50 -2.87 0.95 3.67
CA SER A 50 -3.22 0.52 2.32
C SER A 50 -4.68 0.83 1.98
N ILE A 51 -5.61 0.63 2.91
CA ILE A 51 -7.01 1.05 2.74
C ILE A 51 -7.08 2.57 2.56
N VAL A 52 -6.39 3.34 3.40
CA VAL A 52 -6.34 4.81 3.28
C VAL A 52 -5.75 5.24 1.94
N SER A 53 -4.67 4.60 1.50
CA SER A 53 -4.05 4.84 0.18
C SER A 53 -5.06 4.70 -0.96
N GLY A 54 -5.79 3.58 -1.00
CA GLY A 54 -6.82 3.35 -2.01
C GLY A 54 -8.01 4.31 -1.94
N PHE A 55 -8.42 4.68 -0.73
CA PHE A 55 -9.47 5.68 -0.51
C PHE A 55 -9.04 7.06 -1.05
N VAL A 56 -7.82 7.49 -0.74
CA VAL A 56 -7.24 8.76 -1.21
C VAL A 56 -7.12 8.78 -2.73
N THR A 57 -6.67 7.67 -3.34
CA THR A 57 -6.64 7.54 -4.81
C THR A 57 -8.01 7.78 -5.42
N GLN A 58 -9.05 7.13 -4.89
CA GLN A 58 -10.40 7.28 -5.42
C GLN A 58 -10.95 8.69 -5.20
N LEU A 59 -10.67 9.29 -4.05
CA LEU A 59 -11.10 10.63 -3.65
C LEU A 59 -10.62 11.71 -4.62
N ILE A 60 -9.34 11.61 -5.01
CA ILE A 60 -8.74 12.56 -5.92
C ILE A 60 -9.10 12.23 -7.37
N ALA A 61 -9.13 10.95 -7.75
CA ALA A 61 -9.44 10.50 -9.10
C ALA A 61 -10.88 10.84 -9.53
N LYS A 62 -11.82 10.94 -8.58
CA LYS A 62 -13.24 11.27 -8.77
C LYS A 62 -13.89 10.44 -9.88
N THR A 63 -13.73 9.12 -9.80
CA THR A 63 -14.32 8.17 -10.75
C THR A 63 -15.24 7.19 -10.02
N LYS A 64 -16.12 6.50 -10.76
CA LYS A 64 -17.02 5.45 -10.21
C LYS A 64 -16.51 4.03 -10.49
N SER A 65 -15.32 3.90 -11.07
CA SER A 65 -14.67 2.62 -11.40
C SER A 65 -13.48 2.36 -10.48
N LEU A 66 -13.18 1.08 -10.23
CA LEU A 66 -12.01 0.63 -9.48
C LEU A 66 -10.74 0.49 -10.33
N ASN A 67 -10.78 0.79 -11.64
CA ASN A 67 -9.64 0.62 -12.53
C ASN A 67 -8.38 1.33 -12.03
N ILE A 68 -8.52 2.52 -11.41
CA ILE A 68 -7.37 3.26 -10.87
C ILE A 68 -6.79 2.59 -9.61
N ASN A 69 -7.62 1.94 -8.79
CA ASN A 69 -7.18 1.19 -7.62
C ASN A 69 -6.49 -0.12 -8.01
N TYR A 70 -6.91 -0.79 -9.08
CA TYR A 70 -6.18 -1.94 -9.60
C TYR A 70 -4.79 -1.55 -10.11
N ILE A 71 -4.67 -0.39 -10.77
CA ILE A 71 -3.36 0.16 -11.16
C ILE A 71 -2.52 0.48 -9.92
N LEU A 72 -3.10 1.11 -8.89
CA LEU A 72 -2.40 1.35 -7.62
C LEU A 72 -1.90 0.05 -6.99
N ALA A 73 -2.75 -0.97 -6.89
CA ALA A 73 -2.39 -2.27 -6.35
C ALA A 73 -1.23 -2.90 -7.14
N LEU A 74 -1.26 -2.80 -8.47
CA LEU A 74 -0.18 -3.28 -9.34
C LEU A 74 1.12 -2.50 -9.13
N ILE A 75 1.06 -1.19 -8.88
CA ILE A 75 2.24 -0.38 -8.54
C ILE A 75 2.84 -0.82 -7.20
N ILE A 76 2.00 -0.99 -6.17
CA ILE A 76 2.45 -1.44 -4.84
C ILE A 76 3.11 -2.82 -4.96
N ALA A 77 2.42 -3.77 -5.60
CA ALA A 77 2.94 -5.12 -5.81
C ALA A 77 4.18 -5.13 -6.70
N GLY A 78 4.23 -4.28 -7.74
CA GLY A 78 5.37 -4.17 -8.65
C GLY A 78 6.64 -3.67 -7.96
N PHE A 79 6.55 -2.62 -7.15
CA PHE A 79 7.68 -2.14 -6.36
C PHE A 79 8.10 -3.14 -5.28
N ALA A 80 7.13 -3.81 -4.64
CA ALA A 80 7.43 -4.86 -3.68
C ALA A 80 8.13 -6.07 -4.32
N ALA A 81 7.67 -6.50 -5.50
CA ALA A 81 8.30 -7.56 -6.29
C ALA A 81 9.70 -7.16 -6.74
N PHE A 82 9.88 -5.94 -7.24
CA PHE A 82 11.20 -5.40 -7.57
C PHE A 82 12.13 -5.41 -6.34
N SER A 83 11.64 -4.98 -5.17
CA SER A 83 12.38 -5.03 -3.92
C SER A 83 12.71 -6.47 -3.51
N LEU A 84 11.80 -7.42 -3.71
CA LEU A 84 11.99 -8.84 -3.40
C LEU A 84 13.16 -9.43 -4.20
N PHE A 85 13.25 -9.12 -5.50
CA PHE A 85 14.34 -9.61 -6.34
C PHE A 85 15.68 -8.87 -6.18
N LYS A 86 15.68 -7.69 -5.56
CA LYS A 86 16.89 -6.86 -5.41
C LYS A 86 17.49 -6.84 -4.02
N SER A 87 16.69 -7.08 -3.00
CA SER A 87 17.17 -7.10 -1.62
C SER A 87 17.80 -8.44 -1.27
N THR A 88 18.75 -8.41 -0.34
CA THR A 88 19.25 -9.59 0.36
C THR A 88 18.66 -9.62 1.77
N GLY A 89 18.52 -10.80 2.36
CA GLY A 89 17.95 -10.97 3.70
C GLY A 89 16.51 -11.51 3.68
N ASN A 90 15.73 -11.17 4.71
CA ASN A 90 14.36 -11.63 4.88
C ASN A 90 13.39 -10.79 4.02
N HIS A 91 12.41 -11.45 3.39
CA HIS A 91 11.48 -10.85 2.44
C HIS A 91 10.04 -10.69 2.96
N TRP A 92 9.83 -10.82 4.27
CA TRP A 92 8.50 -10.80 4.86
C TRP A 92 7.70 -9.52 4.52
N THR A 93 8.36 -8.36 4.47
CA THR A 93 7.69 -7.08 4.15
C THR A 93 7.22 -7.03 2.70
N GLN A 94 7.99 -7.57 1.76
CA GLN A 94 7.63 -7.65 0.35
C GLN A 94 6.49 -8.64 0.14
N ILE A 95 6.52 -9.80 0.81
CA ILE A 95 5.44 -10.80 0.76
C ILE A 95 4.14 -10.17 1.28
N LEU A 96 4.16 -9.48 2.42
CA LEU A 96 2.99 -8.76 2.93
C LEU A 96 2.51 -7.69 1.93
N ALA A 97 3.42 -6.93 1.33
CA ALA A 97 3.04 -5.90 0.37
C ALA A 97 2.37 -6.46 -0.89
N ILE A 98 2.86 -7.58 -1.42
CA ILE A 98 2.31 -8.23 -2.62
C ILE A 98 0.96 -8.89 -2.32
N PHE A 99 0.88 -9.71 -1.26
CA PHE A 99 -0.27 -10.59 -1.04
C PHE A 99 -1.33 -10.00 -0.12
N ILE A 100 -1.01 -8.97 0.67
CA ILE A 100 -1.95 -8.36 1.62
C ILE A 100 -2.19 -6.90 1.29
N PHE A 101 -1.14 -6.07 1.29
CA PHE A 101 -1.34 -4.62 1.20
C PHE A 101 -1.85 -4.22 -0.18
N ALA A 102 -1.25 -4.69 -1.27
CA ALA A 102 -1.72 -4.37 -2.62
C ALA A 102 -3.21 -4.74 -2.84
N PRO A 103 -3.69 -5.97 -2.55
CA PRO A 103 -5.11 -6.31 -2.68
C PRO A 103 -6.03 -5.45 -1.80
N VAL A 104 -5.64 -5.23 -0.54
CA VAL A 104 -6.47 -4.50 0.42
C VAL A 104 -6.58 -3.01 0.08
N SER A 105 -5.64 -2.44 -0.68
CA SER A 105 -5.76 -1.07 -1.21
C SER A 105 -7.01 -0.87 -2.08
N ILE A 106 -7.50 -1.93 -2.73
CA ILE A 106 -8.70 -1.86 -3.57
C ILE A 106 -9.95 -1.63 -2.72
N LEU A 107 -9.98 -2.16 -1.49
CA LEU A 107 -11.12 -2.02 -0.57
C LEU A 107 -11.36 -0.55 -0.18
N GLY A 108 -10.30 0.24 -0.04
CA GLY A 108 -10.40 1.68 0.22
C GLY A 108 -11.12 2.44 -0.90
N GLY A 109 -10.81 2.09 -2.16
CA GLY A 109 -11.50 2.65 -3.32
C GLY A 109 -12.97 2.22 -3.39
N LEU A 110 -13.24 0.93 -3.11
CA LEU A 110 -14.61 0.39 -3.08
C LEU A 110 -15.48 1.10 -2.04
N PHE A 111 -14.94 1.34 -0.84
CA PHE A 111 -15.63 2.07 0.21
C PHE A 111 -16.04 3.48 -0.25
N HIS A 112 -15.13 4.20 -0.91
CA HIS A 112 -15.47 5.53 -1.41
C HIS A 112 -16.54 5.48 -2.51
N ILE A 113 -16.43 4.59 -3.49
CA ILE A 113 -17.41 4.51 -4.59
C ILE A 113 -18.81 4.23 -4.01
N LYS A 114 -18.92 3.32 -3.04
CA LYS A 114 -20.20 3.02 -2.37
C LYS A 114 -20.81 4.26 -1.70
N LYS A 115 -20.01 5.18 -1.15
CA LYS A 115 -20.50 6.44 -0.56
C LYS A 115 -20.98 7.46 -1.60
N MET A 116 -20.62 7.30 -2.88
CA MET A 116 -21.02 8.19 -3.97
C MET A 116 -22.29 7.75 -4.70
N ASN A 117 -22.79 6.53 -4.42
CA ASN A 117 -24.02 5.97 -4.97
C ASN A 117 -25.12 6.08 -3.92
#